data_AF-A0A1M5MIU9-F1
#
_entry.id   AF-A0A1M5MIU9-F1
#
_cell.length_a   1.000
_cell.length_b   1.000
_cell.length_c   1.000
_cell.angle_alpha   90.00
_cell.angle_beta   90.00
_cell.angle_gamma   90.00
#
_symmetry.space_group_name_H-M   'P 1'
#
loop_
_entity.id
_entity.type
_entity.pdbx_description
1 polymer ?
#
loop_
_entity_poly.entity_id
_entity_poly.type
_entity_poly.pdbx_seq_one_letter_code
_entity_poly.pdbx_strand_id
1 'polypeptide(L)'
;MELLKQYLPVVTLMIGWALSQLSDFFKVNREDRRRIKKTIFYLLEVRHQLGFLTGIHKTFKANTPFLRKKLATQLPSDISDEQFFQAISPLLTLIAKNRSILPEEDLRALSSNYSKTVEGLSEIDPVLAYRLQGRQGIQNLLNNLSETTKQSISQLTGELGEGGQFDKAMQTVSPKVISEMVNDLQDIIFQLSKKVDRPTRSATRKLLAKSENRELENRSFEEFMNKILADIDFSVTTRG
;
A
#
# COMPACT_ATOMS: atom_id res chain seq x y z
N MET A 1 57.13 6.65 39.77
CA MET A 1 57.04 6.97 38.32
C MET A 1 57.28 5.77 37.42
N GLU A 2 58.10 4.78 37.80
CA GLU A 2 58.39 3.61 36.96
C GLU A 2 57.18 2.69 36.71
N LEU A 3 56.34 2.44 37.72
CA LEU A 3 55.11 1.66 37.56
C LEU A 3 54.14 2.28 36.54
N LEU A 4 54.04 3.61 36.49
CA LEU A 4 53.17 4.29 35.53
C LEU A 4 53.64 4.07 34.09
N LYS A 5 54.95 4.10 33.85
CA LYS A 5 55.54 3.85 32.52
C LYS A 5 55.37 2.39 32.08
N GLN A 6 55.35 1.46 33.04
CA GLN A 6 55.16 0.03 32.75
C GLN A 6 53.71 -0.31 32.34
N TYR A 7 52.71 0.34 32.95
CA TYR A 7 51.29 0.05 32.64
C TYR A 7 50.69 0.93 31.53
N LEU A 8 51.30 2.06 31.20
CA LEU A 8 50.81 2.98 30.15
C LEU A 8 50.53 2.29 28.79
N PRO A 9 51.41 1.41 28.26
CA PRO A 9 51.18 0.74 26.98
C PRO A 9 49.96 -0.20 27.02
N VAL A 10 49.77 -0.91 28.13
CA VAL A 10 48.66 -1.85 28.33
C VAL A 10 47.33 -1.09 28.39
N VAL A 11 47.28 0.03 29.10
CA VAL A 11 46.08 0.89 29.18
C VAL A 11 45.74 1.46 27.80
N THR A 12 46.75 1.88 27.03
CA THR A 12 46.56 2.43 25.69
C THR A 12 46.01 1.38 24.72
N LEU A 13 46.51 0.14 24.81
CA LEU A 13 46.06 -0.98 24.00
C LEU A 13 44.62 -1.40 24.36
N MET A 14 44.28 -1.43 25.65
CA MET A 14 42.92 -1.67 26.14
C MET A 14 41.93 -0.60 25.66
N ILE A 15 42.32 0.68 25.73
CA ILE A 15 41.49 1.79 25.25
C ILE A 15 41.31 1.70 23.73
N GLY A 16 42.37 1.43 22.97
CA GLY A 16 42.30 1.25 21.51
C GLY A 16 41.37 0.11 21.11
N TRP A 17 41.47 -1.05 21.78
CA TRP A 17 40.58 -2.18 21.56
C TRP A 17 39.12 -1.85 21.89
N ALA A 18 38.86 -1.21 23.04
CA ALA A 18 37.53 -0.81 23.45
C ALA A 18 36.89 0.18 22.48
N LEU A 19 37.65 1.16 21.99
CA LEU A 19 37.21 2.12 20.96
C LEU A 19 36.90 1.43 19.62
N SER A 20 37.73 0.48 19.20
CA SER A 20 37.49 -0.31 17.98
C SER A 20 36.18 -1.10 18.09
N GLN A 21 36.01 -1.83 19.19
CA GLN A 21 34.81 -2.63 19.43
C GLN A 21 33.55 -1.76 19.51
N LEU A 22 33.67 -0.60 20.15
CA LEU A 22 32.58 0.37 20.25
C LEU A 22 32.22 0.96 18.88
N SER A 23 33.21 1.25 18.03
CA SER A 23 33.01 1.71 16.66
C SER A 23 32.26 0.67 15.81
N ASP A 24 32.67 -0.60 15.89
CA ASP A 24 32.01 -1.68 15.16
C ASP A 24 30.57 -1.88 15.63
N PHE A 25 30.33 -1.80 16.94
CA PHE A 25 28.99 -1.84 17.52
C PHE A 25 28.10 -0.70 17.01
N PHE A 26 28.63 0.52 16.92
CA PHE A 26 27.89 1.66 16.35
C PHE A 26 27.61 1.49 14.85
N LYS A 27 28.55 0.89 14.11
CA LYS A 27 28.41 0.64 12.68
C LYS A 27 27.30 -0.37 12.38
N VAL A 28 27.28 -1.50 13.08
CA VAL A 28 26.22 -2.52 12.95
C VAL A 28 24.84 -1.93 13.25
N ASN A 29 24.71 -1.23 14.37
CA ASN A 29 23.45 -0.58 14.75
C ASN A 29 22.99 0.46 13.72
N ARG A 30 23.91 1.17 13.06
CA ARG A 30 23.57 2.13 12.01
C ARG A 30 23.05 1.44 10.76
N GLU A 31 23.66 0.31 10.38
CA GLU A 31 23.22 -0.50 9.25
C GLU A 31 21.83 -1.10 9.50
N ASP A 32 21.58 -1.65 10.69
CA ASP A 32 20.28 -2.19 11.07
C ASP A 32 19.19 -1.11 11.01
N ARG A 33 19.45 0.07 11.60
CA ARG A 33 18.52 1.20 11.53
C ARG A 33 18.22 1.62 10.10
N ARG A 34 19.22 1.61 9.21
CA ARG A 34 19.04 1.94 7.79
C ARG A 34 18.11 0.94 7.11
N ARG A 35 18.31 -0.35 7.35
CA ARG A 35 17.48 -1.43 6.81
C ARG A 35 16.05 -1.36 7.34
N ILE A 36 15.86 -1.08 8.63
CA ILE A 36 14.53 -0.88 9.24
C ILE A 36 13.84 0.37 8.65
N LYS A 37 14.54 1.49 8.44
CA LYS A 37 13.96 2.68 7.78
C LYS A 37 13.46 2.36 6.37
N LYS A 38 14.24 1.62 5.59
CA LYS A 38 13.85 1.15 4.25
C LYS A 38 12.62 0.24 4.30
N THR A 39 12.57 -0.65 5.30
CA THR A 39 11.42 -1.52 5.55
C THR A 39 10.14 -0.72 5.84
N ILE A 40 10.23 0.25 6.75
CA ILE A 40 9.10 1.13 7.10
C ILE A 40 8.58 1.88 5.86
N PHE A 41 9.48 2.36 5.00
CA PHE A 41 9.10 3.05 3.77
C PHE A 41 8.22 2.17 2.87
N TYR A 42 8.67 0.95 2.52
CA TYR A 42 7.90 0.07 1.65
C TYR A 42 6.58 -0.40 2.29
N LEU A 43 6.58 -0.68 3.60
CA LEU A 43 5.35 -1.06 4.30
C LEU A 43 4.33 0.10 4.33
N LEU A 44 4.78 1.35 4.46
CA LEU A 44 3.90 2.52 4.36
C LEU A 44 3.30 2.65 2.97
N GLU A 45 4.07 2.34 1.93
CA GLU A 45 3.59 2.39 0.54
C GLU A 45 2.56 1.30 0.25
N VAL A 46 2.81 0.06 0.68
CA VAL A 46 1.81 -1.04 0.64
C VAL A 46 0.55 -0.62 1.38
N ARG A 47 0.69 -0.12 2.61
CA ARG A 47 -0.45 0.34 3.41
C ARG A 47 -1.23 1.46 2.71
N HIS A 48 -0.54 2.41 2.09
CA HIS A 48 -1.17 3.51 1.36
C HIS A 48 -2.02 2.98 0.20
N GLN A 49 -1.49 2.03 -0.57
CA GLN A 49 -2.22 1.43 -1.68
C GLN A 49 -3.41 0.59 -1.20
N LEU A 50 -3.26 -0.23 -0.15
CA LEU A 50 -4.37 -0.98 0.43
C LEU A 50 -5.45 -0.09 1.03
N GLY A 51 -5.05 0.98 1.73
CA GLY A 51 -5.97 1.96 2.29
C GLY A 51 -6.80 2.64 1.19
N PHE A 52 -6.17 2.97 0.07
CA PHE A 52 -6.86 3.53 -1.09
C PHE A 52 -7.93 2.58 -1.66
N LEU A 53 -7.64 1.28 -1.78
CA LEU A 53 -8.61 0.28 -2.24
C LEU A 53 -9.85 0.22 -1.33
N THR A 54 -9.66 0.24 -0.01
CA THR A 54 -10.79 0.31 0.93
C THR A 54 -11.54 1.64 0.85
N GLY A 55 -10.82 2.73 0.58
CA GLY A 55 -11.37 4.07 0.41
C GLY A 55 -12.28 4.15 -0.80
N ILE A 56 -11.85 3.63 -1.96
CA ILE A 56 -12.69 3.57 -3.16
C ILE A 56 -14.00 2.87 -2.86
N HIS A 57 -13.97 1.67 -2.27
CA HIS A 57 -15.18 0.91 -2.01
C HIS A 57 -16.14 1.65 -1.06
N LYS A 58 -15.62 2.26 0.02
CA LYS A 58 -16.43 3.06 0.95
C LYS A 58 -17.01 4.31 0.28
N THR A 59 -16.19 5.06 -0.46
CA THR A 59 -16.61 6.30 -1.13
C THR A 59 -17.61 6.00 -2.24
N PHE A 60 -17.44 4.91 -3.00
CA PHE A 60 -18.42 4.49 -4.00
C PHE A 60 -19.73 4.04 -3.37
N LYS A 61 -19.69 3.27 -2.28
CA LYS A 61 -20.90 2.87 -1.55
C LYS A 61 -21.64 4.08 -0.99
N ALA A 62 -20.93 5.05 -0.42
CA ALA A 62 -21.52 6.29 0.09
C ALA A 62 -22.14 7.16 -1.02
N ASN A 63 -21.52 7.18 -2.22
CA ASN A 63 -21.96 7.99 -3.35
C ASN A 63 -22.77 7.20 -4.40
N THR A 64 -23.17 5.96 -4.08
CA THR A 64 -24.03 5.13 -4.95
C THR A 64 -25.33 5.85 -5.35
N PRO A 65 -26.02 6.60 -4.46
CA PRO A 65 -27.22 7.35 -4.85
C PRO A 65 -26.94 8.43 -5.89
N PHE A 66 -25.80 9.13 -5.77
CA PHE A 66 -25.38 10.15 -6.74
C PHE A 66 -25.08 9.53 -8.10
N LEU A 67 -24.33 8.43 -8.11
CA LEU A 67 -23.99 7.70 -9.35
C LEU A 67 -25.24 7.12 -10.01
N ARG A 68 -26.15 6.51 -9.23
CA ARG A 68 -27.45 6.04 -9.73
C ARG A 68 -28.23 7.19 -10.35
N LYS A 69 -28.32 8.35 -9.70
CA LYS A 69 -29.04 9.52 -10.24
C LYS A 69 -28.44 10.05 -11.54
N LYS A 70 -27.11 10.10 -11.64
CA LYS A 70 -26.43 10.59 -12.85
C LYS A 70 -26.46 9.59 -14.01
N LEU A 71 -26.48 8.30 -13.71
CA LEU A 71 -26.51 7.21 -14.69
C LEU A 71 -27.92 6.66 -14.94
N ALA A 72 -28.95 7.15 -14.23
CA ALA A 72 -30.35 6.75 -14.39
C ALA A 72 -30.90 7.03 -15.80
N THR A 73 -30.28 7.95 -16.54
CA THR A 73 -30.61 8.21 -17.95
C THR A 73 -30.07 7.15 -18.91
N GLN A 74 -29.12 6.32 -18.47
CA GLN A 74 -28.45 5.31 -19.29
C GLN A 74 -28.62 3.87 -18.75
N LEU A 75 -29.08 3.69 -17.51
CA LEU A 75 -29.31 2.39 -16.90
C LEU A 75 -30.77 2.20 -16.45
N PRO A 76 -31.29 0.96 -16.52
CA PRO A 76 -32.62 0.63 -16.03
C PRO A 76 -32.78 1.02 -14.56
N SER A 77 -33.97 1.47 -14.16
CA SER A 77 -34.23 1.98 -12.80
C SER A 77 -34.33 0.88 -11.73
N ASP A 78 -34.45 -0.39 -12.15
CA ASP A 78 -34.79 -1.55 -11.30
C ASP A 78 -33.66 -2.58 -11.22
N ILE A 79 -32.41 -2.12 -11.20
CA ILE A 79 -31.23 -2.97 -10.98
C ILE A 79 -30.84 -3.00 -9.50
N SER A 80 -30.52 -4.20 -9.02
CA SER A 80 -30.00 -4.41 -7.66
C SER A 80 -28.67 -3.66 -7.45
N ASP A 81 -28.25 -3.46 -6.20
CA ASP A 81 -26.97 -2.82 -5.90
C ASP A 81 -25.81 -3.60 -6.50
N GLU A 82 -25.79 -4.94 -6.39
CA GLU A 82 -24.79 -5.78 -7.07
C GLU A 82 -24.75 -5.56 -8.59
N GLN A 83 -25.90 -5.52 -9.27
CA GLN A 83 -25.95 -5.30 -10.72
C GLN A 83 -25.48 -3.91 -11.11
N PHE A 84 -25.80 -2.91 -10.29
CA PHE A 84 -25.30 -1.55 -10.48
C PHE A 84 -23.78 -1.47 -10.32
N PHE A 85 -23.22 -2.11 -9.30
CA PHE A 85 -21.77 -2.18 -9.09
C PHE A 85 -21.04 -2.89 -10.24
N GLN A 86 -21.61 -3.98 -10.76
CA GLN A 86 -21.10 -4.65 -11.96
C GLN A 86 -21.12 -3.73 -13.18
N ALA A 87 -22.15 -2.92 -13.37
CA ALA A 87 -22.24 -2.01 -14.50
C ALA A 87 -21.22 -0.85 -14.43
N ILE A 88 -20.87 -0.38 -13.23
CA ILE A 88 -19.89 0.71 -13.04
C ILE A 88 -18.44 0.21 -12.81
N SER A 89 -18.24 -1.10 -12.68
CA SER A 89 -16.93 -1.78 -12.57
C SER A 89 -15.92 -1.35 -13.67
N PRO A 90 -16.30 -1.25 -14.95
CA PRO A 90 -15.39 -0.76 -16.00
C PRO A 90 -14.97 0.70 -15.77
N LEU A 91 -15.88 1.53 -15.24
CA LEU A 91 -15.64 2.92 -14.89
C LEU A 91 -14.65 3.03 -13.72
N LEU A 92 -14.82 2.19 -12.69
CA LEU A 92 -13.87 2.02 -11.59
C LEU A 92 -12.47 1.63 -12.07
N THR A 93 -12.41 0.74 -13.06
CA THR A 93 -11.15 0.29 -13.68
C THR A 93 -10.50 1.42 -14.49
N LEU A 94 -11.29 2.20 -15.24
CA LEU A 94 -10.81 3.39 -15.96
C LEU A 94 -10.31 4.46 -15.00
N ILE A 95 -10.97 4.67 -13.87
CA ILE A 95 -10.54 5.58 -12.80
C ILE A 95 -9.19 5.16 -12.22
N ALA A 96 -9.00 3.84 -12.01
CA ALA A 96 -7.73 3.29 -11.56
C ALA A 96 -6.60 3.45 -12.60
N LYS A 97 -6.94 3.47 -13.90
CA LYS A 97 -6.01 3.64 -15.04
C LYS A 97 -5.64 5.11 -15.31
N ASN A 98 -6.63 6.00 -15.36
CA ASN A 98 -6.46 7.35 -15.91
C ASN A 98 -5.76 8.31 -14.95
N ARG A 99 -5.90 8.01 -13.66
CA ARG A 99 -5.03 8.55 -12.65
C ARG A 99 -3.89 7.51 -12.58
N SER A 100 -2.63 7.94 -12.60
CA SER A 100 -1.43 7.09 -12.49
C SER A 100 -1.35 6.40 -11.10
N ILE A 101 -2.42 5.74 -10.67
CA ILE A 101 -2.63 5.35 -9.28
C ILE A 101 -1.96 4.00 -9.03
N LEU A 102 -1.99 3.09 -10.01
CA LEU A 102 -1.38 1.77 -9.94
C LEU A 102 -0.98 1.28 -11.34
N PRO A 103 0.06 1.86 -11.97
CA PRO A 103 0.72 1.19 -13.09
C PRO A 103 1.01 -0.26 -12.71
N GLU A 104 0.75 -1.22 -13.59
CA GLU A 104 1.06 -2.64 -13.33
C GLU A 104 2.52 -2.82 -12.89
N GLU A 105 3.41 -2.03 -13.49
CA GLU A 105 4.82 -1.95 -13.13
C GLU A 105 5.04 -1.54 -11.67
N ASP A 106 4.27 -0.58 -11.15
CA ASP A 106 4.37 -0.12 -9.76
C ASP A 106 3.86 -1.19 -8.78
N LEU A 107 2.79 -1.92 -9.11
CA LEU A 107 2.27 -3.02 -8.29
C LEU A 107 3.26 -4.20 -8.22
N ARG A 108 3.86 -4.57 -9.36
CA ARG A 108 4.90 -5.61 -9.41
C ARG A 108 6.16 -5.17 -8.68
N ALA A 109 6.60 -3.93 -8.89
CA ALA A 109 7.72 -3.35 -8.17
C ALA A 109 7.45 -3.34 -6.67
N LEU A 110 6.23 -3.01 -6.24
CA LEU A 110 5.82 -3.03 -4.84
C LEU A 110 5.81 -4.44 -4.24
N SER A 111 5.26 -5.44 -4.94
CA SER A 111 5.30 -6.85 -4.52
C SER A 111 6.73 -7.37 -4.41
N SER A 112 7.59 -7.03 -5.38
CA SER A 112 9.02 -7.36 -5.36
C SER A 112 9.74 -6.67 -4.20
N ASN A 113 9.50 -5.37 -4.00
CA ASN A 113 10.09 -4.59 -2.92
C ASN A 113 9.64 -5.09 -1.55
N TYR A 114 8.36 -5.49 -1.41
CA TYR A 114 7.84 -6.12 -0.20
C TYR A 114 8.57 -7.43 0.10
N SER A 115 8.73 -8.30 -0.89
CA SER A 115 9.44 -9.58 -0.74
C SER A 115 10.89 -9.37 -0.26
N LYS A 116 11.63 -8.48 -0.94
CA LYS A 116 13.01 -8.10 -0.55
C LYS A 116 13.08 -7.48 0.84
N THR A 117 12.02 -6.80 1.24
CA THR A 117 11.93 -6.16 2.56
C THR A 117 11.73 -7.19 3.66
N VAL A 118 10.88 -8.19 3.43
CA VAL A 118 10.68 -9.31 4.35
C VAL A 118 11.96 -10.12 4.51
N GLU A 119 12.63 -10.41 3.38
CA GLU A 119 13.93 -11.09 3.37
C GLU A 119 14.99 -10.29 4.16
N GLY A 120 15.17 -9.00 3.86
CA GLY A 120 16.12 -8.15 4.57
C GLY A 120 15.77 -7.94 6.05
N LEU A 121 14.48 -8.03 6.41
CA LEU A 121 14.05 -7.99 7.80
C LEU A 121 14.36 -9.31 8.53
N SER A 122 14.37 -10.44 7.83
CA SER A 122 14.66 -11.75 8.46
C SER A 122 16.04 -11.82 9.09
N GLU A 123 17.01 -11.07 8.56
CA GLU A 123 18.35 -10.95 9.11
C GLU A 123 18.41 -10.13 10.42
N ILE A 124 17.46 -9.23 10.65
CA ILE A 124 17.46 -8.27 11.77
C ILE A 124 16.45 -8.67 12.85
N ASP A 125 15.27 -9.09 12.40
CA ASP A 125 14.13 -9.46 13.22
C ASP A 125 13.35 -10.61 12.55
N PRO A 126 13.82 -11.86 12.71
CA PRO A 126 13.19 -13.02 12.09
C PRO A 126 11.76 -13.24 12.58
N VAL A 127 11.40 -12.78 13.79
CA VAL A 127 10.04 -12.91 14.32
C VAL A 127 9.08 -11.97 13.59
N LEU A 128 9.47 -10.70 13.37
CA LEU A 128 8.67 -9.78 12.57
C LEU A 128 8.64 -10.18 11.10
N ALA A 129 9.75 -10.68 10.55
CA ALA A 129 9.79 -11.19 9.18
C ALA A 129 8.84 -12.39 9.00
N TYR A 130 8.85 -13.35 9.93
CA TYR A 130 7.90 -14.47 9.93
C TYR A 130 6.46 -14.00 10.07
N ARG A 131 6.17 -13.00 10.92
CA ARG A 131 4.83 -12.41 11.01
C ARG A 131 4.39 -11.71 9.73
N LEU A 132 5.30 -11.06 8.99
CA LEU A 132 5.00 -10.49 7.68
C LEU A 132 4.79 -11.58 6.61
N GLN A 133 5.64 -12.62 6.61
CA GLN A 133 5.60 -13.69 5.61
C GLN A 133 4.43 -14.66 5.80
N GLY A 134 4.10 -15.01 7.05
CA GLY A 134 2.94 -15.84 7.40
C GLY A 134 1.61 -15.20 7.01
N ARG A 135 1.60 -13.90 6.70
CA ARG A 135 0.48 -13.17 6.14
C ARG A 135 0.54 -13.19 4.61
N GLN A 136 0.63 -14.39 4.03
CA GLN A 136 0.66 -14.67 2.58
C GLN A 136 -0.41 -13.89 1.79
N GLY A 137 -1.51 -13.50 2.45
CA GLY A 137 -2.53 -12.66 1.88
C GLY A 137 -2.06 -11.32 1.31
N ILE A 138 -1.02 -10.65 1.82
CA ILE A 138 -0.60 -9.34 1.27
C ILE A 138 0.10 -9.54 -0.09
N GLN A 139 1.05 -10.46 -0.16
CA GLN A 139 1.76 -10.76 -1.41
C GLN A 139 0.81 -11.34 -2.46
N ASN A 140 -0.05 -12.27 -2.06
CA ASN A 140 -1.07 -12.84 -2.94
C ASN A 140 -2.05 -11.76 -3.42
N LEU A 141 -2.48 -10.84 -2.53
CA LEU A 141 -3.36 -9.74 -2.91
C LEU A 141 -2.68 -8.80 -3.90
N LEU A 142 -1.42 -8.41 -3.68
CA LEU A 142 -0.68 -7.55 -4.62
C LEU A 142 -0.50 -8.22 -5.98
N ASN A 143 -0.20 -9.52 -6.01
CA ASN A 143 -0.07 -10.29 -7.25
C ASN A 143 -1.42 -10.43 -7.97
N ASN A 144 -2.48 -10.78 -7.23
CA ASN A 144 -3.83 -10.91 -7.78
C ASN A 144 -4.33 -9.56 -8.33
N LEU A 145 -4.05 -8.45 -7.65
CA LEU A 145 -4.37 -7.12 -8.16
C LEU A 145 -3.59 -6.83 -9.45
N SER A 146 -2.29 -7.10 -9.49
CA SER A 146 -1.49 -6.91 -10.71
C SER A 146 -2.02 -7.74 -11.88
N GLU A 147 -2.38 -9.00 -11.66
CA GLU A 147 -2.92 -9.88 -12.69
C GLU A 147 -4.31 -9.45 -13.15
N THR A 148 -5.18 -9.04 -12.22
CA THR A 148 -6.52 -8.53 -12.52
C THR A 148 -6.44 -7.22 -13.32
N THR A 149 -5.54 -6.31 -12.94
CA THR A 149 -5.29 -5.08 -13.69
C THR A 149 -4.85 -5.39 -15.13
N LYS A 150 -3.95 -6.37 -15.32
CA LYS A 150 -3.49 -6.79 -16.65
C LYS A 150 -4.60 -7.39 -17.53
N GLN A 151 -5.42 -8.26 -16.95
CA GLN A 151 -6.53 -8.91 -17.66
C GLN A 151 -7.62 -7.90 -18.05
N SER A 152 -8.01 -7.02 -17.13
CA SER A 152 -9.00 -5.97 -17.40
C SER A 152 -8.52 -4.95 -18.43
N ILE A 153 -7.22 -4.61 -18.44
CA ILE A 153 -6.64 -3.72 -19.46
C ILE A 153 -6.70 -4.36 -20.85
N SER A 154 -6.40 -5.66 -20.95
CA SER A 154 -6.39 -6.38 -22.22
C SER A 154 -7.80 -6.51 -22.83
N GLN A 155 -8.83 -6.68 -21.99
CA GLN A 155 -10.25 -6.79 -22.39
C GLN A 155 -10.91 -5.43 -22.72
N LEU A 156 -10.37 -4.32 -22.22
CA LEU A 156 -10.85 -2.97 -22.58
C LEU A 156 -10.29 -2.48 -23.93
N THR A 157 -9.14 -3.00 -24.36
CA THR A 157 -8.52 -2.65 -25.65
C THR A 157 -8.98 -3.51 -26.83
N GLY A 158 -9.65 -4.63 -26.57
CA GLY A 158 -10.31 -5.45 -27.59
C GLY A 158 -11.73 -5.76 -27.13
N GLU A 159 -12.70 -5.06 -27.72
CA GLU A 159 -14.16 -5.23 -27.55
C GLU A 159 -14.62 -5.45 -26.10
N LEU A 160 -15.09 -4.37 -25.43
CA LEU A 160 -15.76 -4.34 -24.11
C LEU A 160 -16.14 -5.73 -23.55
N GLY A 161 -15.13 -6.45 -23.05
CA GLY A 161 -15.28 -7.80 -22.56
C GLY A 161 -15.97 -7.78 -21.21
N GLU A 162 -16.79 -8.80 -20.95
CA GLU A 162 -17.60 -9.01 -19.74
C GLU A 162 -16.93 -8.48 -18.46
N GLY A 163 -17.44 -7.35 -17.94
CA GLY A 163 -16.91 -6.59 -16.78
C GLY A 163 -16.93 -7.30 -15.42
N GLY A 164 -16.97 -8.63 -15.38
CA GLY A 164 -17.17 -9.45 -14.19
C GLY A 164 -15.90 -9.87 -13.42
N GLN A 165 -14.69 -9.66 -13.96
CA GLN A 165 -13.47 -10.19 -13.32
C GLN A 165 -12.93 -9.32 -12.18
N PHE A 166 -12.98 -7.99 -12.31
CA PHE A 166 -12.60 -7.07 -11.23
C PHE A 166 -13.51 -7.22 -10.00
N ASP A 167 -14.81 -7.43 -10.25
CA ASP A 167 -15.81 -7.64 -9.22
C ASP A 167 -15.60 -8.99 -8.51
N LYS A 168 -15.26 -10.06 -9.23
CA LYS A 168 -14.85 -11.33 -8.62
C LYS A 168 -13.58 -11.19 -7.79
N ALA A 169 -12.58 -10.44 -8.23
CA ALA A 169 -11.35 -10.22 -7.47
C ALA A 169 -11.61 -9.42 -6.18
N MET A 170 -12.44 -8.36 -6.24
CA MET A 170 -12.83 -7.59 -5.06
C MET A 170 -13.85 -8.29 -4.16
N GLN A 171 -14.68 -9.18 -4.69
CA GLN A 171 -15.52 -10.06 -3.88
C GLN A 171 -14.70 -11.16 -3.20
N THR A 172 -13.63 -11.64 -3.84
CA THR A 172 -12.74 -12.67 -3.27
C THR A 172 -11.92 -12.12 -2.09
N VAL A 173 -11.58 -10.82 -2.11
CA VAL A 173 -10.90 -10.17 -0.99
C VAL A 173 -11.87 -9.22 -0.28
N SER A 174 -12.59 -9.73 0.71
CA SER A 174 -13.56 -8.90 1.44
C SER A 174 -12.91 -7.62 2.01
N PRO A 175 -13.62 -6.47 2.01
CA PRO A 175 -13.13 -5.23 2.60
C PRO A 175 -12.66 -5.40 4.06
N LYS A 176 -13.26 -6.35 4.78
CA LYS A 176 -12.85 -6.76 6.13
C LYS A 176 -11.41 -7.29 6.15
N VAL A 177 -11.07 -8.20 5.24
CA VAL A 177 -9.71 -8.76 5.11
C VAL A 177 -8.69 -7.67 4.80
N ILE A 178 -9.00 -6.75 3.87
CA ILE A 178 -8.10 -5.63 3.55
C ILE A 178 -7.92 -4.71 4.76
N SER A 179 -9.00 -4.42 5.51
CA SER A 179 -8.93 -3.58 6.70
C SER A 179 -8.09 -4.21 7.82
N GLU A 180 -8.21 -5.52 8.03
CA GLU A 180 -7.38 -6.27 8.97
C GLU A 180 -5.91 -6.22 8.56
N MET A 181 -5.60 -6.42 7.26
CA MET A 181 -4.24 -6.28 6.73
C MET A 181 -3.66 -4.88 6.93
N VAL A 182 -4.45 -3.82 6.68
CA VAL A 182 -4.02 -2.42 6.90
C VAL A 182 -3.69 -2.17 8.37
N ASN A 183 -4.52 -2.68 9.28
CA ASN A 183 -4.30 -2.55 10.73
C ASN A 183 -3.06 -3.31 11.20
N ASP A 184 -2.86 -4.53 10.69
CA ASP A 184 -1.67 -5.34 10.99
C ASP A 184 -0.39 -4.67 10.48
N LEU A 185 -0.40 -4.15 9.24
CA LEU A 185 0.71 -3.37 8.70
C LEU A 185 1.00 -2.15 9.58
N GLN A 186 -0.03 -1.47 10.06
CA GLN A 186 0.11 -0.32 10.96
C GLN A 186 0.78 -0.69 12.29
N ASP A 187 0.40 -1.81 12.90
CA ASP A 187 1.06 -2.31 14.12
C ASP A 187 2.53 -2.65 13.85
N ILE A 188 2.83 -3.37 12.77
CA ILE A 188 4.21 -3.75 12.41
C ILE A 188 5.06 -2.51 12.12
N ILE A 189 4.56 -1.56 11.33
CA ILE A 189 5.23 -0.29 11.05
C ILE A 189 5.53 0.46 12.35
N PHE A 190 4.58 0.49 13.28
CA PHE A 190 4.76 1.15 14.56
C PHE A 190 5.82 0.43 15.42
N GLN A 191 5.80 -0.91 15.48
CA GLN A 191 6.80 -1.71 16.20
C GLN A 191 8.21 -1.50 15.64
N LEU A 192 8.37 -1.52 14.32
CA LEU A 192 9.64 -1.24 13.66
C LEU A 192 10.13 0.18 13.95
N SER A 193 9.24 1.17 13.94
CA SER A 193 9.62 2.56 14.22
C SER A 193 10.21 2.77 15.61
N LYS A 194 9.83 1.95 16.61
CA LYS A 194 10.40 1.99 17.97
C LYS A 194 11.87 1.56 18.01
N LYS A 195 12.32 0.74 17.04
CA LYS A 195 13.69 0.21 16.96
C LYS A 195 14.68 1.15 16.26
N VAL A 196 14.19 2.25 15.68
CA VAL A 196 15.01 3.17 14.87
C VAL A 196 15.53 4.36 15.69
N ASP A 197 14.73 5.40 15.83
CA ASP A 197 15.03 6.62 16.58
C ASP A 197 13.72 7.36 16.93
N ARG A 198 13.77 8.26 17.94
CA ARG A 198 12.59 9.03 18.39
C ARG A 198 11.97 9.87 17.26
N PRO A 199 12.75 10.57 16.40
CA PRO A 199 12.19 11.32 15.27
C PRO A 199 11.39 10.45 14.29
N THR A 200 11.95 9.31 13.87
CA THR A 200 11.29 8.37 12.95
C THR A 200 9.99 7.86 13.56
N ARG A 201 10.01 7.43 14.83
CA ARG A 201 8.81 7.01 15.56
C ARG A 201 7.72 8.07 15.56
N SER A 202 8.08 9.33 15.82
CA SER A 202 7.14 10.46 15.82
C SER A 202 6.56 10.72 14.43
N ALA A 203 7.41 10.76 13.41
CA ALA A 203 7.00 10.96 12.02
C ALA A 203 6.07 9.84 11.54
N THR A 204 6.42 8.58 11.78
CA THR A 204 5.60 7.41 11.46
C THR A 204 4.25 7.48 12.15
N ARG A 205 4.20 7.81 13.45
CA ARG A 205 2.92 7.95 14.18
C ARG A 205 2.02 9.02 13.56
N LYS A 206 2.58 10.18 13.19
CA LYS A 206 1.83 11.25 12.52
C LYS A 206 1.28 10.80 11.16
N LEU A 207 2.07 10.07 10.37
CA LEU A 207 1.63 9.56 9.06
C LEU A 207 0.50 8.55 9.19
N LEU A 208 0.61 7.60 10.12
CA LEU A 208 -0.42 6.59 10.38
C LEU A 208 -1.74 7.26 10.79
N ALA A 209 -1.70 8.23 11.72
CA ALA A 209 -2.89 8.97 12.16
C ALA A 209 -3.50 9.86 11.06
N LYS A 210 -2.69 10.51 10.22
CA LYS A 210 -3.19 11.42 9.16
C LYS A 210 -3.95 10.68 8.05
N SER A 211 -3.51 9.46 7.73
CA SER A 211 -4.14 8.67 6.67
C SER A 211 -5.52 8.11 7.02
N GLU A 212 -5.84 7.98 8.32
CA GLU A 212 -7.15 7.53 8.79
C GLU A 212 -8.23 8.61 8.56
N ASN A 213 -7.81 9.89 8.50
CA ASN A 213 -8.67 11.05 8.22
C ASN A 213 -8.72 11.47 6.74
N ARG A 214 -7.99 10.80 5.85
CA ARG A 214 -8.16 10.98 4.39
C ARG A 214 -9.26 10.06 3.89
N GLU A 215 -10.44 10.16 4.49
CA GLU A 215 -11.64 9.89 3.72
C GLU A 215 -11.57 10.83 2.52
N LEU A 216 -11.69 10.30 1.30
CA LEU A 216 -11.89 11.12 0.11
C LEU A 216 -13.06 12.05 0.44
N GLU A 217 -12.79 13.33 0.74
CA GLU A 217 -13.82 14.30 1.04
C GLU A 217 -14.86 14.21 -0.07
N ASN A 218 -16.12 13.96 0.27
CA ASN A 218 -17.18 13.67 -0.71
C ASN A 218 -17.24 14.70 -1.84
N ARG A 219 -16.86 15.96 -1.56
CA ARG A 219 -16.73 17.04 -2.56
C ARG A 219 -15.64 16.77 -3.60
N SER A 220 -14.46 16.30 -3.17
CA SER A 220 -13.37 15.92 -4.09
C SER A 220 -13.75 14.72 -4.96
N PHE A 221 -14.58 13.82 -4.45
CA PHE A 221 -15.09 12.68 -5.20
C PHE A 221 -16.12 13.11 -6.25
N GLU A 222 -17.08 13.96 -5.90
CA GLU A 222 -18.07 14.49 -6.84
C GLU A 222 -17.42 15.30 -7.97
N GLU A 223 -16.48 16.20 -7.66
CA GLU A 223 -15.73 16.97 -8.66
C GLU A 223 -14.92 16.05 -9.59
N PHE A 224 -14.27 15.03 -9.02
CA PHE A 224 -13.52 14.03 -9.77
C PHE A 224 -14.42 13.18 -10.68
N MET A 225 -15.54 12.69 -10.17
CA MET A 225 -16.52 11.94 -10.96
C MET A 225 -17.14 12.79 -12.04
N ASN A 226 -17.43 14.06 -11.78
CA ASN A 226 -17.92 14.99 -12.78
C ASN A 226 -16.89 15.21 -13.89
N LYS A 227 -15.61 15.35 -13.54
CA LYS A 227 -14.53 15.47 -14.51
C LYS A 227 -14.37 14.22 -15.37
N ILE A 228 -14.38 13.03 -14.76
CA ILE A 228 -14.26 11.76 -15.49
C ILE A 228 -15.46 11.49 -16.37
N LEU A 229 -16.67 11.76 -15.89
CA LEU A 229 -17.88 11.60 -16.71
C LEU A 229 -17.95 12.64 -17.84
N ALA A 230 -17.28 13.78 -17.70
CA ALA A 230 -17.12 14.75 -18.78
C ALA A 230 -16.02 14.35 -19.78
N ASP A 231 -14.93 13.74 -19.31
CA ASP A 231 -13.84 13.23 -20.15
C ASP A 231 -14.24 11.93 -20.90
N ILE A 232 -15.14 11.12 -20.32
CA ILE A 232 -15.78 9.96 -20.98
C ILE A 232 -16.97 10.45 -21.79
N ASP A 233 -16.77 11.46 -22.64
CA ASP A 233 -17.82 11.89 -23.56
C ASP A 233 -18.32 10.64 -24.30
N PHE A 234 -19.57 10.23 -24.02
CA PHE A 234 -20.23 9.03 -24.53
C PHE A 234 -20.52 9.22 -26.03
N SER A 235 -19.46 9.36 -26.80
CA SER A 235 -19.44 9.50 -28.25
C SER A 235 -19.66 8.17 -28.97
N VAL A 236 -20.23 7.17 -28.27
CA VAL A 236 -20.60 5.87 -28.83
C VAL A 236 -22.11 5.75 -29.10
N THR A 237 -22.96 6.66 -28.62
CA THR A 237 -24.43 6.55 -28.84
C THR A 237 -24.99 7.32 -30.04
N THR A 238 -24.20 7.58 -31.08
CA THR A 238 -24.73 7.95 -32.42
C THR A 238 -23.81 7.50 -33.56
N ARG A 239 -23.51 6.20 -33.66
CA ARG A 239 -23.14 5.57 -34.95
C ARG A 239 -23.28 4.06 -34.85
N GLY A 240 -24.38 3.55 -35.39
CA GLY A 240 -24.74 2.13 -35.46
C GLY A 240 -26.25 1.98 -35.41
#